data_AF-A0A183GZ22-F1
#
_entry.id   AF-A0A183GZ22-F1
#
_cell.length_a   1.000
_cell.length_b   1.000
_cell.length_c   1.000
_cell.angle_alpha   90.00
_cell.angle_beta   90.00
_cell.angle_gamma   90.00
#
_symmetry.space_group_name_H-M   'P 1'
#
loop_
_entity.id
_entity.type
_entity.pdbx_description
1 polymer ?
#
loop_
_entity_poly.entity_id
_entity_poly.type
_entity_poly.pdbx_seq_one_letter_code
_entity_poly.pdbx_strand_id
1 'polypeptide(L)'
;MNFEKQSTVEQKGVRNDACPAISGNPSYRASCKIFGGCVQIAKQMERTQRQILDSVLGVIVWKELTEVDFFSDYIWDGLSVMITNLEELIHWLTTYPAGLKLNSHLNAILSQFFVYHIYLWQTYLSVASVYIGFGFISLSCFFGLSVFFAALSDLLRLLTVHIYCFHIYAFKLATLSVMSIKSLWRLFRGRKYNPLRQRVDSVKLDMRQLFIATLFFIILLFLLPTILVYFFVFSSAAICVFTFMFIAVPLPTISIDRVVSILIGEKALLSRSLAILDIRPEEQFVKGHIIGAEHYPRILLSRENYETESMKRVGTQGTLVVCGQIYGASQVVSTLCDRGYNAVLLRGGIASETLCLKNSEYSDLDNWRHKYPEGLLTTANGKPVKLELSKLIAQLAVNQKPAFERSKLH
;
A
#
# COMPACT_ATOMS: atom_id res chain seq x y z
N MET A 1 -39.82 -6.22 -32.84
CA MET A 1 -39.93 -7.25 -33.89
C MET A 1 -38.51 -7.45 -34.44
N ASN A 2 -37.93 -8.63 -34.20
CA ASN A 2 -36.65 -9.21 -34.70
C ASN A 2 -35.36 -8.37 -34.51
N PHE A 3 -34.41 -8.68 -33.61
CA PHE A 3 -33.50 -9.84 -33.47
C PHE A 3 -32.61 -10.15 -34.69
N GLU A 4 -31.33 -9.78 -34.60
CA GLU A 4 -30.17 -10.46 -35.20
C GLU A 4 -28.90 -10.06 -34.40
N LYS A 5 -28.46 -10.89 -33.44
CA LYS A 5 -27.43 -11.95 -33.53
C LYS A 5 -26.02 -11.45 -33.90
N GLN A 6 -25.15 -11.34 -32.90
CA GLN A 6 -23.72 -11.52 -33.05
C GLN A 6 -23.21 -12.55 -32.03
N SER A 7 -22.30 -13.37 -32.54
CA SER A 7 -21.90 -14.71 -32.13
C SER A 7 -20.97 -14.77 -30.91
N THR A 8 -21.37 -15.56 -29.92
CA THR A 8 -20.49 -16.10 -28.87
C THR A 8 -19.74 -17.32 -29.40
N VAL A 9 -18.40 -17.25 -29.41
CA VAL A 9 -17.52 -18.38 -29.71
C VAL A 9 -17.39 -19.26 -28.47
N GLU A 10 -17.84 -20.49 -28.64
CA GLU A 10 -17.88 -21.59 -27.70
C GLU A 10 -16.45 -22.18 -27.50
N GLN A 11 -15.85 -22.03 -26.32
CA GLN A 11 -14.63 -22.77 -25.96
C GLN A 11 -15.01 -24.13 -25.37
N LYS A 12 -14.79 -25.17 -26.17
CA LYS A 12 -14.93 -26.59 -25.82
C LYS A 12 -14.09 -26.94 -24.59
N GLY A 13 -14.75 -27.34 -23.52
CA GLY A 13 -14.13 -27.98 -22.36
C GLY A 13 -13.62 -29.37 -22.71
N VAL A 14 -12.32 -29.59 -22.49
CA VAL A 14 -11.70 -30.92 -22.51
C VAL A 14 -12.14 -31.65 -21.25
N ARG A 15 -12.94 -32.73 -21.44
CA ARG A 15 -13.21 -33.74 -20.41
C ARG A 15 -11.90 -34.40 -20.01
N ASN A 16 -11.58 -34.35 -18.72
CA ASN A 16 -10.80 -35.38 -18.07
C ASN A 16 -11.70 -36.04 -17.03
N ASP A 17 -12.23 -37.20 -17.41
CA ASP A 17 -12.98 -38.12 -16.57
C ASP A 17 -12.02 -38.77 -15.57
N ALA A 18 -12.22 -38.50 -14.26
CA ALA A 18 -11.85 -39.40 -13.16
C ALA A 18 -12.33 -38.83 -11.81
N CYS A 19 -13.62 -38.98 -11.51
CA CYS A 19 -14.12 -39.07 -10.15
C CYS A 19 -15.15 -40.22 -10.12
N PRO A 20 -14.97 -41.27 -9.31
CA PRO A 20 -15.96 -42.32 -9.25
C PRO A 20 -17.23 -41.76 -8.61
N ALA A 21 -18.33 -41.95 -9.33
CA ALA A 21 -19.67 -41.58 -8.92
C ALA A 21 -20.05 -42.26 -7.60
N ILE A 22 -20.06 -41.49 -6.52
CA ILE A 22 -20.88 -41.79 -5.34
C ILE A 22 -21.86 -40.64 -5.16
N SER A 23 -22.94 -40.63 -5.94
CA SER A 23 -24.09 -39.78 -5.61
C SER A 23 -25.38 -40.38 -6.15
N GLY A 24 -26.11 -41.07 -5.27
CA GLY A 24 -27.48 -41.50 -5.53
C GLY A 24 -28.32 -41.70 -4.28
N ASN A 25 -27.81 -41.45 -3.07
CA ASN A 25 -28.59 -41.66 -1.84
C ASN A 25 -28.99 -40.30 -1.21
N PRO A 26 -30.30 -39.98 -1.11
CA PRO A 26 -30.79 -38.75 -0.47
C PRO A 26 -30.31 -38.58 0.98
N SER A 27 -30.07 -39.70 1.66
CA SER A 27 -29.59 -39.75 3.05
C SER A 27 -28.20 -39.13 3.25
N TYR A 28 -27.24 -39.37 2.34
CA TYR A 28 -25.89 -38.78 2.44
C TYR A 28 -25.88 -37.27 2.14
N ARG A 29 -26.75 -36.79 1.23
CA ARG A 29 -26.89 -35.35 0.95
C ARG A 29 -27.55 -34.61 2.12
N ALA A 30 -28.50 -35.25 2.81
CA ALA A 30 -29.10 -34.73 4.04
C ALA A 30 -28.08 -34.70 5.19
N SER A 31 -27.33 -35.78 5.41
CA SER A 31 -26.28 -35.84 6.42
C SER A 31 -25.15 -34.82 6.19
N CYS A 32 -24.69 -34.60 4.95
CA CYS A 32 -23.71 -33.54 4.65
C CYS A 32 -24.26 -32.12 4.89
N LYS A 33 -25.55 -31.86 4.62
CA LYS A 33 -26.18 -30.56 4.92
C LYS A 33 -26.36 -30.34 6.42
N ILE A 34 -26.75 -31.37 7.15
CA ILE A 34 -26.92 -31.32 8.61
C ILE A 34 -25.56 -31.16 9.30
N PHE A 35 -24.54 -31.90 8.86
CA PHE A 35 -23.19 -31.80 9.39
C PHE A 35 -22.54 -30.45 9.05
N GLY A 36 -22.70 -29.96 7.82
CA GLY A 36 -22.29 -28.61 7.42
C GLY A 36 -23.03 -27.52 8.20
N GLY A 37 -24.33 -27.71 8.47
CA GLY A 37 -25.13 -26.85 9.32
C GLY A 37 -24.64 -26.83 10.77
N CYS A 38 -24.35 -27.99 11.37
CA CYS A 38 -23.79 -28.08 12.73
C CYS A 38 -22.41 -27.43 12.84
N VAL A 39 -21.54 -27.58 11.83
CA VAL A 39 -20.23 -26.91 11.80
C VAL A 39 -20.40 -25.39 11.66
N GLN A 40 -21.35 -24.92 10.85
CA GLN A 40 -21.65 -23.48 10.75
C GLN A 40 -22.25 -22.93 12.05
N ILE A 41 -23.14 -23.67 12.71
CA ILE A 41 -23.74 -23.29 13.99
C ILE A 41 -22.66 -23.24 15.08
N ALA A 42 -21.76 -24.22 15.15
CA ALA A 42 -20.65 -24.23 16.11
C ALA A 42 -19.71 -23.04 15.90
N LYS A 43 -19.35 -22.72 14.65
CA LYS A 43 -18.56 -21.52 14.31
C LYS A 43 -19.30 -20.23 14.65
N GLN A 44 -20.61 -20.18 14.41
CA GLN A 44 -21.45 -19.03 14.76
C GLN A 44 -21.50 -18.82 16.27
N MET A 45 -21.59 -19.90 17.05
CA MET A 45 -21.59 -19.85 18.51
C MET A 45 -20.27 -19.34 19.08
N GLU A 46 -19.14 -19.84 18.58
CA GLU A 46 -17.81 -19.36 18.97
C GLU A 46 -17.60 -17.87 18.59
N ARG A 47 -18.10 -17.45 17.42
CA ARG A 47 -18.06 -16.05 16.98
C ARG A 47 -18.88 -15.14 17.89
N THR A 48 -20.10 -15.55 18.27
CA THR A 48 -20.93 -14.78 19.19
C THR A 48 -20.30 -14.65 20.57
N GLN A 49 -19.63 -15.69 21.09
CA GLN A 49 -18.92 -15.62 22.36
C GLN A 49 -17.77 -14.60 22.33
N ARG A 50 -16.95 -14.60 21.26
CA ARG A 50 -15.87 -13.62 21.07
C ARG A 50 -16.41 -12.20 20.95
N GLN A 51 -17.52 -12.01 20.25
CA GLN A 51 -18.16 -10.71 20.08
C GLN A 51 -18.73 -10.16 21.41
N ILE A 52 -19.34 -11.02 22.24
CA ILE A 52 -19.79 -10.64 23.58
C ILE A 52 -18.60 -10.23 24.44
N LEU A 53 -17.51 -11.01 24.43
CA LEU A 53 -16.29 -10.68 25.16
C LEU A 53 -15.70 -9.33 24.71
N ASP A 54 -15.60 -9.10 23.40
CA ASP A 54 -15.11 -7.85 22.81
C ASP A 54 -15.98 -6.65 23.20
N SER A 55 -17.30 -6.84 23.26
CA SER A 55 -18.27 -5.83 23.71
C SER A 55 -18.14 -5.51 25.20
N VAL A 56 -17.98 -6.52 26.05
CA VAL A 56 -17.79 -6.33 27.50
C VAL A 56 -16.48 -5.58 27.77
N LEU A 57 -15.38 -5.97 27.11
CA LEU A 57 -14.10 -5.27 27.20
C LEU A 57 -14.22 -3.83 26.70
N GLY A 58 -14.95 -3.61 25.61
CA GLY A 58 -15.23 -2.28 25.08
C GLY A 58 -15.94 -1.38 26.09
N VAL A 59 -16.99 -1.86 26.77
CA VAL A 59 -17.71 -1.08 27.79
C VAL A 59 -16.84 -0.75 29.01
N ILE A 60 -15.97 -1.68 29.43
CA ILE A 60 -15.00 -1.41 30.52
C ILE A 60 -14.08 -0.26 30.11
N VAL A 61 -13.50 -0.33 28.91
CA VAL A 61 -12.60 0.71 28.38
C VAL A 61 -13.33 2.04 28.18
N TRP A 62 -14.58 2.01 27.72
CA TRP A 62 -15.41 3.20 27.60
C TRP A 62 -15.53 3.96 28.92
N LYS A 63 -15.86 3.23 30.01
CA LYS A 63 -16.01 3.82 31.34
C LYS A 63 -14.73 4.54 31.78
N GLU A 64 -13.59 3.85 31.68
CA GLU A 64 -12.28 4.42 32.03
C GLU A 64 -11.95 5.66 31.18
N LEU A 65 -12.21 5.60 29.86
CA LEU A 65 -11.96 6.72 28.95
C LEU A 65 -12.82 7.95 29.25
N THR A 66 -14.08 7.75 29.65
CA THR A 66 -14.97 8.85 30.04
C THR A 66 -14.64 9.45 31.41
N GLU A 67 -14.09 8.65 32.34
CA GLU A 67 -13.68 9.17 33.65
C GLU A 67 -12.41 10.06 33.55
N VAL A 68 -11.52 9.77 32.60
CA VAL A 68 -10.26 10.52 32.39
C VAL A 68 -10.42 11.69 31.40
N ASP A 69 -11.61 11.85 30.79
CA ASP A 69 -11.87 12.78 29.69
C ASP A 69 -10.78 12.76 28.59
N PHE A 70 -10.34 11.54 28.25
CA PHE A 70 -9.16 11.32 27.39
C PHE A 70 -9.26 12.05 26.03
N PHE A 71 -10.48 12.21 25.52
CA PHE A 71 -10.73 12.69 24.17
C PHE A 71 -10.77 14.22 24.03
N SER A 72 -11.13 14.97 25.08
CA SER A 72 -11.23 16.43 25.02
C SER A 72 -9.91 17.14 25.29
N ASP A 73 -9.04 16.57 26.13
CA ASP A 73 -7.86 17.30 26.59
C ASP A 73 -6.62 16.72 25.91
N TYR A 74 -6.37 15.42 26.06
CA TYR A 74 -5.14 14.80 25.56
C TYR A 74 -5.02 14.79 24.03
N ILE A 75 -6.12 14.56 23.30
CA ILE A 75 -6.08 14.56 21.83
C ILE A 75 -5.81 15.97 21.30
N TRP A 76 -6.45 16.98 21.88
CA TRP A 76 -6.27 18.36 21.48
C TRP A 76 -4.90 18.90 21.85
N ASP A 77 -4.40 18.56 23.03
CA ASP A 77 -3.04 18.88 23.46
C ASP A 77 -2.02 18.19 22.54
N GLY A 78 -2.18 16.90 22.27
CA GLY A 78 -1.32 16.17 21.34
C GLY A 78 -1.31 16.77 19.93
N LEU A 79 -2.49 17.16 19.44
CA LEU A 79 -2.65 17.81 18.14
C LEU A 79 -1.97 19.19 18.11
N SER A 80 -2.18 20.02 19.14
CA SER A 80 -1.58 21.34 19.23
C SER A 80 -0.05 21.27 19.32
N VAL A 81 0.49 20.31 20.08
CA VAL A 81 1.93 20.03 20.16
C VAL A 81 2.48 19.60 18.80
N MET A 82 1.81 18.68 18.11
CA MET A 82 2.22 18.24 16.77
C MET A 82 2.24 19.41 15.77
N ILE A 83 1.20 20.25 15.79
CA ILE A 83 1.11 21.45 14.95
C ILE A 83 2.26 22.42 15.25
N THR A 84 2.48 22.72 16.52
CA THR A 84 3.50 23.67 16.97
C THR A 84 4.89 23.20 16.55
N ASN A 85 5.18 21.91 16.76
CA ASN A 85 6.43 21.30 16.33
C ASN A 85 6.61 21.38 14.80
N LEU A 86 5.54 21.24 14.03
CA LEU A 86 5.59 21.31 12.56
C LEU A 86 5.82 22.75 12.08
N GLU A 87 5.18 23.73 12.71
CA GLU A 87 5.40 25.16 12.46
C GLU A 87 6.83 25.57 12.82
N GLU A 88 7.32 25.15 13.99
CA GLU A 88 8.71 25.36 14.43
C GLU A 88 9.71 24.72 13.47
N LEU A 89 9.44 23.50 12.98
CA LEU A 89 10.26 22.84 11.97
C LEU A 89 10.33 23.67 10.69
N ILE A 90 9.21 24.19 10.20
CA ILE A 90 9.17 25.02 8.99
C ILE A 90 9.88 26.37 9.22
N HIS A 91 9.69 26.98 10.39
CA HIS A 91 10.43 28.19 10.77
C HIS A 91 11.94 27.93 10.85
N TRP A 92 12.36 26.79 11.40
CA TRP A 92 13.76 26.38 11.41
C TRP A 92 14.32 26.26 9.99
N LEU A 93 13.55 25.73 9.02
CA LEU A 93 13.96 25.69 7.61
C LEU A 93 14.18 27.09 7.01
N THR A 94 13.49 28.12 7.48
CA THR A 94 13.67 29.51 6.98
C THR A 94 14.99 30.16 7.40
N THR A 95 15.61 29.67 8.48
CA THR A 95 16.83 30.25 9.05
C THR A 95 18.09 29.72 8.35
N TYR A 96 18.76 28.72 8.93
CA TYR A 96 19.96 28.07 8.40
C TYR A 96 19.96 26.59 8.82
N PRO A 97 19.14 25.73 8.20
CA PRO A 97 19.05 24.34 8.59
C PRO A 97 20.40 23.65 8.38
N ALA A 98 20.97 23.11 9.46
CA ALA A 98 22.29 22.47 9.48
C ALA A 98 23.43 23.32 8.85
N GLY A 99 23.32 24.66 8.93
CA GLY A 99 24.30 25.58 8.34
C GLY A 99 24.22 25.75 6.83
N LEU A 100 23.21 25.18 6.17
CA LEU A 100 22.99 25.32 4.73
C LEU A 100 22.35 26.68 4.41
N LYS A 101 23.02 27.48 3.59
CA LYS A 101 22.46 28.73 3.06
C LYS A 101 21.52 28.42 1.90
N LEU A 102 20.23 28.36 2.21
CA LEU A 102 19.17 28.15 1.22
C LEU A 102 18.87 29.43 0.42
N ASN A 103 18.19 29.28 -0.72
CA ASN A 103 17.75 30.42 -1.50
C ASN A 103 16.63 31.15 -0.74
N SER A 104 16.88 32.38 -0.28
CA SER A 104 15.97 33.11 0.62
C SER A 104 14.57 33.33 0.03
N HIS A 105 14.49 33.63 -1.27
CA HIS A 105 13.21 33.93 -1.93
C HIS A 105 12.35 32.68 -2.05
N LEU A 106 12.93 31.58 -2.53
CA LEU A 106 12.21 30.31 -2.62
C LEU A 106 11.86 29.76 -1.23
N ASN A 107 12.77 29.89 -0.27
CA ASN A 107 12.54 29.43 1.09
C ASN A 107 11.35 30.15 1.75
N ALA A 108 11.24 31.47 1.55
CA ALA A 108 10.09 32.24 2.03
C ALA A 108 8.76 31.78 1.40
N ILE A 109 8.73 31.56 0.09
CA ILE A 109 7.53 31.09 -0.63
C ILE A 109 7.14 29.68 -0.16
N LEU A 110 8.09 28.76 -0.04
CA LEU A 110 7.82 27.39 0.41
C LEU A 110 7.35 27.37 1.86
N SER A 111 8.02 28.10 2.75
CA SER A 111 7.60 28.22 4.15
C SER A 111 6.17 28.75 4.26
N GLN A 112 5.85 29.86 3.58
CA GLN A 112 4.50 30.42 3.58
C GLN A 112 3.48 29.42 3.03
N PHE A 113 3.83 28.68 1.97
CA PHE A 113 2.96 27.65 1.40
C PHE A 113 2.65 26.56 2.44
N PHE A 114 3.66 25.97 3.11
CA PHE A 114 3.42 24.89 4.06
C PHE A 114 2.73 25.37 5.34
N VAL A 115 3.11 26.53 5.89
CA VAL A 115 2.41 27.14 7.05
C VAL A 115 0.95 27.40 6.74
N TYR A 116 0.63 27.93 5.55
CA TYR A 116 -0.75 28.14 5.13
C TYR A 116 -1.55 26.83 5.09
N HIS A 117 -0.93 25.71 4.67
CA HIS A 117 -1.61 24.42 4.69
C HIS A 117 -1.80 23.88 6.11
N ILE A 118 -0.90 24.17 7.05
CA ILE A 118 -1.11 23.86 8.48
C ILE A 118 -2.33 24.64 9.00
N TYR A 119 -2.44 25.93 8.67
CA TYR A 119 -3.59 26.75 9.05
C TYR A 119 -4.91 26.22 8.46
N LEU A 120 -4.90 25.81 7.18
CA LEU A 120 -6.07 25.16 6.58
C LEU A 120 -6.43 23.88 7.33
N TRP A 121 -5.44 23.05 7.64
CA TRP A 121 -5.63 21.80 8.39
C TRP A 121 -6.21 22.03 9.80
N GLN A 122 -5.68 23.00 10.54
CA GLN A 122 -6.22 23.45 11.82
C GLN A 122 -7.70 23.85 11.70
N THR A 123 -8.02 24.65 10.68
CA THR A 123 -9.39 25.11 10.43
C THR A 123 -10.31 23.93 10.13
N TYR A 124 -9.88 22.97 9.30
CA TYR A 124 -10.65 21.75 9.03
C TYR A 124 -10.88 20.92 10.29
N LEU A 125 -9.87 20.74 11.15
CA LEU A 125 -10.01 20.00 12.40
C LEU A 125 -10.92 20.70 13.41
N SER A 126 -10.82 22.03 13.52
CA SER A 126 -11.71 22.83 14.38
C SER A 126 -13.17 22.73 13.93
N VAL A 127 -13.44 22.73 12.63
CA VAL A 127 -14.79 22.54 12.11
C VAL A 127 -15.24 21.09 12.32
N ALA A 128 -14.40 20.11 11.98
CA ALA A 128 -14.73 18.68 12.09
C ALA A 128 -15.03 18.27 13.53
N SER A 129 -14.32 18.82 14.51
CA SER A 129 -14.50 18.49 15.90
C SER A 129 -15.85 18.95 16.47
N VAL A 130 -16.37 20.08 15.99
CA VAL A 130 -17.70 20.57 16.40
C VAL A 130 -18.81 19.64 15.90
N TYR A 131 -18.68 19.09 14.69
CA TYR A 131 -19.71 18.23 14.10
C TYR A 131 -19.60 16.76 14.52
N ILE A 132 -18.39 16.21 14.60
CA ILE A 132 -18.16 14.79 14.84
C ILE A 132 -17.95 14.53 16.33
N GLY A 133 -17.28 15.45 17.04
CA GLY A 133 -16.85 15.27 18.43
C GLY A 133 -15.91 14.07 18.61
N PHE A 134 -14.83 14.21 19.39
CA PHE A 134 -14.00 13.03 19.70
C PHE A 134 -14.77 11.99 20.55
N GLY A 135 -15.90 12.37 21.15
CA GLY A 135 -16.83 11.46 21.82
C GLY A 135 -17.44 10.38 20.91
N PHE A 136 -17.45 10.56 19.58
CA PHE A 136 -17.86 9.48 18.66
C PHE A 136 -16.94 8.26 18.75
N ILE A 137 -15.66 8.48 19.06
CA ILE A 137 -14.69 7.40 19.26
C ILE A 137 -14.99 6.68 20.58
N SER A 138 -15.37 7.41 21.63
CA SER A 138 -15.85 6.79 22.87
C SER A 138 -17.12 5.96 22.62
N LEU A 139 -18.03 6.44 21.77
CA LEU A 139 -19.25 5.69 21.42
C LEU A 139 -18.93 4.35 20.72
N SER A 140 -17.85 4.30 19.93
CA SER A 140 -17.43 3.08 19.23
C SER A 140 -17.09 1.92 20.19
N CYS A 141 -16.69 2.23 21.43
CA CYS A 141 -16.41 1.23 22.46
C CYS A 141 -17.64 0.38 22.84
N PHE A 142 -18.86 0.90 22.71
CA PHE A 142 -20.08 0.12 22.95
C PHE A 142 -20.27 -1.03 21.97
N PHE A 143 -19.72 -0.90 20.76
CA PHE A 143 -19.79 -1.92 19.72
C PHE A 143 -18.65 -2.94 19.79
N GLY A 144 -17.70 -2.76 20.72
CA GLY A 144 -16.58 -3.65 20.95
C GLY A 144 -15.22 -2.94 20.97
N LEU A 145 -14.26 -3.55 21.67
CA LEU A 145 -12.89 -3.06 21.75
C LEU A 145 -12.20 -3.06 20.37
N SER A 146 -12.52 -4.02 19.51
CA SER A 146 -11.98 -4.12 18.16
C SER A 146 -12.44 -2.96 17.27
N VAL A 147 -13.72 -2.58 17.38
CA VAL A 147 -14.28 -1.41 16.67
C VAL A 147 -13.63 -0.11 17.16
N PHE A 148 -13.37 -0.01 18.46
CA PHE A 148 -12.64 1.13 19.02
C PHE A 148 -11.22 1.26 18.45
N PHE A 149 -10.42 0.19 18.42
CA PHE A 149 -9.08 0.25 17.82
C PHE A 149 -9.11 0.55 16.31
N ALA A 150 -10.13 0.07 15.59
CA ALA A 150 -10.33 0.42 14.19
C ALA A 150 -10.65 1.92 14.02
N ALA A 151 -11.57 2.46 14.82
CA ALA A 151 -11.92 3.88 14.81
C ALA A 151 -10.73 4.77 15.21
N LEU A 152 -9.94 4.36 16.20
CA LEU A 152 -8.73 5.06 16.62
C LEU A 152 -7.66 5.05 15.52
N SER A 153 -7.45 3.92 14.85
CA SER A 153 -6.54 3.80 13.70
C SER A 153 -6.94 4.74 12.56
N ASP A 154 -8.23 4.81 12.24
CA ASP A 154 -8.73 5.70 11.20
C ASP A 154 -8.65 7.18 11.60
N LEU A 155 -8.90 7.51 12.88
CA LEU A 155 -8.65 8.85 13.39
C LEU A 155 -7.17 9.23 13.25
N LEU A 156 -6.25 8.37 13.69
CA LEU A 156 -4.81 8.63 13.62
C LEU A 156 -4.33 8.86 12.18
N ARG A 157 -4.86 8.10 11.21
CA ARG A 157 -4.61 8.33 9.77
C ARG A 157 -5.16 9.67 9.28
N LEU A 158 -6.37 10.03 9.71
CA LEU A 158 -6.96 11.34 9.39
C LEU A 158 -6.10 12.45 9.99
N LEU A 159 -5.71 12.35 11.26
CA LEU A 159 -4.91 13.36 11.96
C LEU A 159 -3.57 13.64 11.27
N THR A 160 -2.96 12.61 10.65
CA THR A 160 -1.63 12.69 10.03
C THR A 160 -1.65 12.89 8.51
N VAL A 161 -2.84 13.02 7.88
CA VAL A 161 -2.98 13.12 6.42
C VAL A 161 -2.22 14.30 5.82
N HIS A 162 -2.20 15.45 6.52
CA HIS A 162 -1.53 16.66 6.09
C HIS A 162 0.00 16.47 5.93
N ILE A 163 0.64 15.65 6.78
CA ILE A 163 2.07 15.30 6.68
C ILE A 163 2.33 14.50 5.40
N TYR A 164 1.45 13.56 5.08
CA TYR A 164 1.52 12.80 3.83
C TYR A 164 1.33 13.71 2.60
N CYS A 165 0.39 14.66 2.66
CA CYS A 165 0.25 15.68 1.62
C CYS A 165 1.53 16.51 1.42
N PHE A 166 2.20 16.91 2.51
CA PHE A 166 3.45 17.67 2.44
C PHE A 166 4.57 16.88 1.76
N HIS A 167 4.70 15.60 2.11
CA HIS A 167 5.60 14.69 1.42
C HIS A 167 5.31 14.62 -0.09
N ILE A 168 4.05 14.45 -0.50
CA ILE A 168 3.67 14.42 -1.92
C ILE A 168 4.03 15.73 -2.62
N TYR A 169 3.69 16.87 -2.03
CA TYR A 169 3.97 18.18 -2.62
C TYR A 169 5.47 18.40 -2.81
N ALA A 170 6.27 18.12 -1.77
CA ALA A 170 7.73 18.25 -1.84
C ALA A 170 8.34 17.26 -2.85
N PHE A 171 7.85 16.02 -2.89
CA PHE A 171 8.28 15.01 -3.84
C PHE A 171 8.00 15.41 -5.30
N LYS A 172 6.78 15.90 -5.59
CA LYS A 172 6.41 16.37 -6.93
C LYS A 172 7.26 17.58 -7.34
N LEU A 173 7.49 18.53 -6.43
CA LEU A 173 8.31 19.69 -6.69
C LEU A 173 9.79 19.32 -6.95
N ALA A 174 10.36 18.42 -6.16
CA ALA A 174 11.71 17.90 -6.36
C ALA A 174 11.84 17.17 -7.70
N THR A 175 10.86 16.33 -8.03
CA THR A 175 10.83 15.60 -9.31
C THR A 175 10.75 16.56 -10.49
N LEU A 176 9.85 17.55 -10.45
CA LEU A 176 9.73 18.58 -11.49
C LEU A 176 11.04 19.34 -11.67
N SER A 177 11.70 19.70 -10.58
CA SER A 177 12.97 20.44 -10.59
C SER A 177 14.09 19.62 -11.23
N VAL A 178 14.26 18.36 -10.82
CA VAL A 178 15.27 17.45 -11.38
C VAL A 178 14.99 17.15 -12.86
N MET A 179 13.73 16.92 -13.24
CA MET A 179 13.35 16.71 -14.64
C MET A 179 13.62 17.94 -15.51
N SER A 180 13.33 19.13 -14.98
CA SER A 180 13.59 20.41 -15.66
C SER A 180 15.08 20.62 -15.87
N ILE A 181 15.91 20.40 -14.84
CA ILE A 181 17.38 20.48 -14.93
C ILE A 181 17.93 19.46 -15.92
N LYS A 182 17.47 18.19 -15.87
CA LYS A 182 17.86 17.16 -16.84
C LYS A 182 17.49 17.55 -18.27
N SER A 183 16.34 18.19 -18.45
CA SER A 183 15.88 18.65 -19.76
C SER A 183 16.76 19.78 -20.29
N LEU A 184 17.00 20.81 -19.49
CA LEU A 184 17.87 21.93 -19.83
C LEU A 184 19.33 21.50 -20.05
N TRP A 185 19.82 20.54 -19.27
CA TRP A 185 21.14 19.93 -19.45
C TRP A 185 21.30 19.22 -20.81
N ARG A 186 20.22 18.63 -21.33
CA ARG A 186 20.23 18.10 -22.71
C ARG A 186 20.24 19.25 -23.71
N LEU A 187 19.43 20.29 -23.47
CA LEU A 187 19.33 21.44 -24.35
C LEU A 187 20.68 22.16 -24.53
N PHE A 188 21.47 22.40 -23.48
CA PHE A 188 22.83 22.97 -23.63
C PHE A 188 23.74 22.17 -24.54
N ARG A 189 23.61 20.86 -24.50
CA ARG A 189 24.44 19.94 -25.29
C ARG A 189 23.88 19.77 -26.71
N GLY A 190 22.97 20.65 -27.14
CA GLY A 190 22.29 20.59 -28.44
C GLY A 190 21.46 19.32 -28.59
N ARG A 191 20.88 18.79 -27.51
CA ARG A 191 20.11 17.54 -27.51
C ARG A 191 18.68 17.76 -27.01
N LYS A 192 17.70 17.19 -27.70
CA LYS A 192 16.29 17.23 -27.31
C LYS A 192 15.71 15.82 -27.32
N TYR A 193 14.95 15.47 -26.29
CA TYR A 193 14.21 14.21 -26.29
C TYR A 193 12.95 14.32 -27.12
N ASN A 194 12.74 13.36 -28.01
CA ASN A 194 11.61 13.28 -28.92
C ASN A 194 10.66 12.19 -28.44
N PRO A 195 9.51 12.54 -27.84
CA PRO A 195 8.55 11.55 -27.35
C PRO A 195 7.97 10.65 -28.45
N LEU A 196 7.85 11.16 -29.69
CA LEU A 196 7.29 10.41 -30.82
C LEU A 196 8.22 9.28 -31.28
N ARG A 197 9.54 9.48 -31.14
CA ARG A 197 10.57 8.51 -31.57
C ARG A 197 11.31 7.87 -30.40
N GLN A 198 10.91 8.17 -29.16
CA GLN A 198 11.50 7.66 -27.92
C GLN A 198 13.04 7.76 -27.86
N ARG A 199 13.63 8.78 -28.50
CA ARG A 199 15.09 8.95 -28.61
C ARG A 199 15.52 10.39 -28.39
N VAL A 200 16.82 10.60 -28.18
CA VAL A 200 17.42 11.93 -28.04
C VAL A 200 18.00 12.36 -29.38
N ASP A 201 17.43 13.42 -29.95
CA ASP A 201 17.82 14.00 -31.24
C ASP A 201 18.77 15.19 -31.03
N SER A 202 19.68 15.42 -31.99
CA SER A 202 20.47 16.65 -32.04
C SER A 202 19.61 17.82 -32.57
N VAL A 203 19.78 18.98 -31.97
CA VAL A 203 19.06 20.22 -32.31
C VAL A 203 20.07 21.36 -32.41
N LYS A 204 19.99 22.12 -33.50
CA LYS A 204 20.75 23.36 -33.66
C LYS A 204 20.00 24.47 -32.93
N LEU A 205 20.66 25.11 -31.97
CA LEU A 205 20.08 26.20 -31.18
C LEU A 205 20.71 27.53 -31.61
N ASP A 206 19.88 28.57 -31.69
CA ASP A 206 20.36 29.95 -31.86
C ASP A 206 21.08 30.43 -30.58
N MET A 207 22.00 31.39 -30.70
CA MET A 207 22.78 31.92 -29.58
C MET A 207 21.88 32.49 -28.47
N ARG A 208 20.79 33.16 -28.85
CA ARG A 208 19.79 33.69 -27.90
C ARG A 208 19.07 32.58 -27.12
N GLN A 209 18.73 31.48 -27.80
CA GLN A 209 18.06 30.34 -27.15
C GLN A 209 19.00 29.63 -26.18
N LEU A 210 20.27 29.49 -26.54
CA LEU A 210 21.29 28.94 -25.66
C LEU A 210 21.46 29.81 -24.40
N PHE A 211 21.49 31.13 -24.56
CA PHE A 211 21.58 32.06 -23.42
C PHE A 211 20.38 31.93 -22.46
N ILE A 212 19.15 31.94 -22.98
CA ILE A 212 17.92 31.80 -22.17
C ILE A 212 17.91 30.45 -21.44
N ALA A 213 18.28 29.37 -22.13
CA ALA A 213 18.41 28.06 -21.50
C ALA A 213 19.38 28.16 -20.32
N THR A 214 20.57 28.77 -20.51
CA THR A 214 21.67 28.85 -19.53
C THR A 214 21.20 29.56 -18.28
N LEU A 215 20.49 30.68 -18.46
CA LEU A 215 19.89 31.43 -17.39
C LEU A 215 18.91 30.56 -16.57
N PHE A 216 17.95 29.89 -17.22
CA PHE A 216 16.99 29.03 -16.51
C PHE A 216 17.65 27.86 -15.80
N PHE A 217 18.66 27.26 -16.41
CA PHE A 217 19.40 26.15 -15.79
C PHE A 217 20.15 26.59 -14.55
N ILE A 218 20.88 27.70 -14.62
CA ILE A 218 21.62 28.23 -13.48
C ILE A 218 20.65 28.57 -12.35
N ILE A 219 19.51 29.22 -12.65
CA ILE A 219 18.48 29.51 -11.65
C ILE A 219 17.98 28.21 -11.01
N LEU A 220 17.53 27.23 -11.80
CA LEU A 220 17.01 25.97 -11.27
C LEU A 220 18.07 25.19 -10.48
N LEU A 221 19.33 25.24 -10.89
CA LEU A 221 20.45 24.62 -10.18
C LEU A 221 20.66 25.25 -8.80
N PHE A 222 20.53 26.59 -8.68
CA PHE A 222 20.59 27.29 -7.39
C PHE A 222 19.34 27.13 -6.52
N LEU A 223 18.17 26.86 -7.12
CA LEU A 223 16.95 26.58 -6.39
C LEU A 223 16.89 25.13 -5.86
N LEU A 224 17.52 24.19 -6.58
CA LEU A 224 17.46 22.75 -6.28
C LEU A 224 17.83 22.39 -4.83
N PRO A 225 18.90 22.92 -4.20
CA PRO A 225 19.25 22.56 -2.82
C PRO A 225 18.12 22.84 -1.84
N THR A 226 17.43 23.98 -1.99
CA THR A 226 16.29 24.37 -1.14
C THR A 226 15.16 23.36 -1.29
N ILE A 227 14.81 23.00 -2.53
CA ILE A 227 13.74 22.03 -2.81
C ILE A 227 14.07 20.64 -2.25
N LEU A 228 15.33 20.22 -2.36
CA LEU A 228 15.77 18.93 -1.82
C LEU A 228 15.72 18.88 -0.30
N VAL A 229 16.11 19.96 0.40
CA VAL A 229 16.02 20.01 1.87
C VAL A 229 14.57 19.84 2.34
N TYR A 230 13.62 20.56 1.74
CA TYR A 230 12.20 20.40 2.04
C TYR A 230 11.69 18.97 1.74
N PHE A 231 12.13 18.38 0.62
CA PHE A 231 11.81 16.98 0.30
C PHE A 231 12.32 16.01 1.37
N PHE A 232 13.58 16.11 1.80
CA PHE A 232 14.13 15.18 2.79
C PHE A 232 13.47 15.33 4.15
N VAL A 233 13.21 16.56 4.59
CA VAL A 233 12.57 16.84 5.89
C VAL A 233 11.16 16.26 5.94
N PHE A 234 10.32 16.58 4.96
CA PHE A 234 8.95 16.03 4.95
C PHE A 234 8.89 14.53 4.64
N SER A 235 9.85 14.00 3.88
CA SER A 235 9.97 12.55 3.72
C SER A 235 10.33 11.87 5.03
N SER A 236 11.24 12.45 5.83
CA SER A 236 11.57 11.91 7.15
C SER A 236 10.38 11.92 8.10
N ALA A 237 9.61 13.01 8.12
CA ALA A 237 8.39 13.11 8.91
C ALA A 237 7.33 12.07 8.51
N ALA A 238 7.13 11.87 7.19
CA ALA A 238 6.20 10.86 6.68
C ALA A 238 6.62 9.43 7.05
N ILE A 239 7.93 9.11 7.00
CA ILE A 239 8.46 7.82 7.44
C ILE A 239 8.21 7.64 8.94
N CYS A 240 8.49 8.65 9.77
CA CYS A 240 8.23 8.58 11.21
C CYS A 240 6.76 8.26 11.49
N VAL A 241 5.82 8.99 10.86
CA VAL A 241 4.39 8.71 10.97
C VAL A 241 4.06 7.29 10.52
N PHE A 242 4.57 6.84 9.37
CA PHE A 242 4.30 5.50 8.86
C PHE A 242 4.81 4.42 9.82
N THR A 243 6.03 4.58 10.36
CA THR A 243 6.59 3.64 11.33
C THR A 243 5.79 3.62 12.63
N PHE A 244 5.30 4.78 13.09
CA PHE A 244 4.42 4.87 14.25
C PHE A 244 3.10 4.13 14.00
N MET A 245 2.44 4.36 12.86
CA MET A 245 1.20 3.64 12.50
C MET A 245 1.42 2.14 12.37
N PHE A 246 2.55 1.74 11.80
CA PHE A 246 2.91 0.34 11.64
C PHE A 246 3.06 -0.38 13.00
N ILE A 247 3.66 0.30 13.98
CA ILE A 247 3.81 -0.22 15.34
C ILE A 247 2.46 -0.20 16.08
N ALA A 248 1.69 0.87 15.95
CA ALA A 248 0.42 1.05 16.65
C ALA A 248 -0.67 0.08 16.17
N VAL A 249 -0.64 -0.32 14.90
CA VAL A 249 -1.66 -1.20 14.29
C VAL A 249 -0.98 -2.39 13.60
N PRO A 250 -0.50 -3.38 14.36
CA PRO A 250 0.20 -4.53 13.80
C PRO A 250 -0.77 -5.41 13.02
N LEU A 251 -0.67 -5.39 11.70
CA LEU A 251 -1.40 -6.31 10.83
C LEU A 251 -0.59 -7.60 10.62
N PRO A 252 -1.25 -8.75 10.42
CA PRO A 252 -0.56 -9.98 10.06
C PRO A 252 0.09 -9.80 8.68
N THR A 253 1.41 -9.64 8.67
CA THR A 253 2.16 -9.36 7.44
C THR A 253 3.11 -10.49 7.08
N ILE A 254 3.30 -10.74 5.79
CA ILE A 254 4.25 -11.72 5.25
C ILE A 254 5.24 -11.03 4.30
N SER A 255 6.51 -11.42 4.37
CA SER A 255 7.53 -10.97 3.40
C SER A 255 7.45 -11.79 2.12
N ILE A 256 7.87 -11.21 0.99
CA ILE A 256 7.96 -11.94 -0.27
C ILE A 256 8.86 -13.18 -0.17
N ASP A 257 9.94 -13.10 0.61
CA ASP A 257 10.86 -14.22 0.82
C ASP A 257 10.15 -15.40 1.50
N ARG A 258 9.24 -15.10 2.44
CA ARG A 258 8.41 -16.12 3.11
C ARG A 258 7.35 -16.68 2.16
N VAL A 259 6.72 -15.85 1.32
CA VAL A 259 5.79 -16.34 0.27
C VAL A 259 6.49 -17.31 -0.67
N VAL A 260 7.69 -16.98 -1.15
CA VAL A 260 8.48 -17.87 -2.01
C VAL A 260 8.82 -19.18 -1.31
N SER A 261 9.17 -19.12 -0.01
CA SER A 261 9.44 -20.35 0.76
C SER A 261 8.21 -21.26 0.86
N ILE A 262 7.00 -20.69 0.99
CA ILE A 262 5.75 -21.45 1.03
C ILE A 262 5.45 -22.05 -0.36
N LEU A 263 5.58 -21.26 -1.43
CA LEU A 263 5.39 -21.75 -2.81
C LEU A 263 6.32 -22.92 -3.16
N ILE A 264 7.55 -22.91 -2.64
CA ILE A 264 8.50 -24.03 -2.78
C ILE A 264 8.02 -25.25 -1.98
N GLY A 265 7.59 -25.05 -0.74
CA GLY A 265 7.11 -26.12 0.15
C GLY A 265 5.81 -26.79 -0.32
N GLU A 266 4.83 -26.03 -0.82
CA GLU A 266 3.55 -26.57 -1.29
C GLU A 266 3.69 -27.54 -2.45
N LYS A 267 4.62 -27.24 -3.37
CA LYS A 267 4.87 -28.12 -4.52
C LYS A 267 5.58 -29.42 -4.12
N ALA A 268 6.28 -29.42 -2.98
CA ALA A 268 6.89 -30.61 -2.39
C ALA A 268 5.88 -31.47 -1.60
N LEU A 269 4.87 -30.86 -0.97
CA LEU A 269 3.86 -31.54 -0.14
C LEU A 269 2.51 -31.80 -0.84
N LEU A 270 2.31 -31.32 -2.08
CA LEU A 270 1.04 -31.41 -2.82
C LEU A 270 -0.19 -30.80 -2.11
N SER A 271 0.00 -30.10 -0.99
CA SER A 271 -1.06 -29.38 -0.27
C SER A 271 -1.20 -27.96 -0.84
N ARG A 272 -2.37 -27.64 -1.43
CA ARG A 272 -2.70 -26.28 -1.89
C ARG A 272 -3.32 -25.47 -0.75
N SER A 273 -2.47 -25.05 0.18
CA SER A 273 -2.84 -24.28 1.36
C SER A 273 -2.68 -22.76 1.18
N LEU A 274 -2.24 -22.27 0.01
CA LEU A 274 -1.95 -20.87 -0.25
C LEU A 274 -2.78 -20.36 -1.44
N ALA A 275 -3.39 -19.19 -1.27
CA ALA A 275 -3.90 -18.41 -2.40
C ALA A 275 -3.38 -16.98 -2.30
N ILE A 276 -3.02 -16.42 -3.45
CA ILE A 276 -2.53 -15.05 -3.56
C ILE A 276 -3.61 -14.23 -4.28
N LEU A 277 -4.13 -13.21 -3.60
CA LEU A 277 -5.15 -12.29 -4.11
C LEU A 277 -4.48 -10.94 -4.40
N ASP A 278 -4.60 -10.47 -5.63
CA ASP A 278 -4.01 -9.20 -6.07
C ASP A 278 -5.11 -8.15 -6.26
N ILE A 279 -5.06 -7.09 -5.44
CA ILE A 279 -6.04 -5.99 -5.48
C ILE A 279 -5.52 -4.74 -6.20
N ARG A 280 -4.30 -4.80 -6.78
CA ARG A 280 -3.73 -3.67 -7.55
C ARG A 280 -4.58 -3.37 -8.78
N PRO A 281 -4.56 -2.13 -9.32
CA PRO A 281 -5.29 -1.80 -10.55
C PRO A 281 -4.97 -2.77 -11.69
N GLU A 282 -5.94 -3.05 -12.54
CA GLU A 282 -5.82 -4.02 -13.64
C GLU A 282 -4.62 -3.71 -14.55
N GLU A 283 -4.37 -2.43 -14.82
CA GLU A 283 -3.19 -1.96 -15.58
C GLU A 283 -1.87 -2.46 -14.98
N GLN A 284 -1.75 -2.51 -13.66
CA GLN A 284 -0.55 -3.00 -12.96
C GLN A 284 -0.49 -4.51 -12.90
N PHE A 285 -1.65 -5.17 -12.77
CA PHE A 285 -1.74 -6.62 -12.81
C PHE A 285 -1.29 -7.18 -14.17
N VAL A 286 -1.69 -6.51 -15.26
CA VAL A 286 -1.30 -6.86 -16.64
C VAL A 286 0.18 -6.59 -16.90
N LYS A 287 0.74 -5.48 -16.37
CA LYS A 287 2.20 -5.19 -16.45
C LYS A 287 3.04 -6.32 -15.83
N GLY A 288 2.53 -6.96 -14.79
CA GLY A 288 3.12 -8.15 -14.18
C GLY A 288 2.58 -8.44 -12.78
N HIS A 289 2.50 -9.71 -12.44
CA HIS A 289 2.01 -10.20 -11.15
C HIS A 289 2.72 -11.50 -10.76
N ILE A 290 2.55 -11.94 -9.50
CA ILE A 290 3.10 -13.20 -9.01
C ILE A 290 2.37 -14.36 -9.71
N ILE A 291 3.12 -15.33 -10.23
CA ILE A 291 2.55 -16.48 -10.92
C ILE A 291 1.59 -17.24 -9.98
N GLY A 292 0.34 -17.41 -10.41
CA GLY A 292 -0.71 -18.05 -9.59
C GLY A 292 -1.53 -17.09 -8.73
N ALA A 293 -1.25 -15.79 -8.77
CA ALA A 293 -2.10 -14.78 -8.14
C ALA A 293 -3.38 -14.54 -8.95
N GLU A 294 -4.50 -14.35 -8.26
CA GLU A 294 -5.79 -14.02 -8.86
C GLU A 294 -6.12 -12.56 -8.62
N HIS A 295 -6.53 -11.86 -9.67
CA HIS A 295 -6.91 -10.44 -9.57
C HIS A 295 -8.36 -10.28 -9.13
N TYR A 296 -8.59 -9.49 -8.09
CA TYR A 296 -9.93 -9.09 -7.67
C TYR A 296 -9.95 -7.64 -7.19
N PRO A 297 -10.96 -6.84 -7.56
CA PRO A 297 -11.11 -5.49 -7.02
C PRO A 297 -11.41 -5.54 -5.52
N ARG A 298 -10.84 -4.59 -4.76
CA ARG A 298 -11.04 -4.42 -3.31
C ARG A 298 -12.50 -4.56 -2.88
N ILE A 299 -13.39 -3.90 -3.61
CA ILE A 299 -14.83 -3.82 -3.29
C ILE A 299 -15.49 -5.21 -3.26
N LEU A 300 -15.05 -6.15 -4.10
CA LEU A 300 -15.62 -7.50 -4.12
C LEU A 300 -15.16 -8.32 -2.92
N LEU A 301 -13.86 -8.29 -2.62
CA LEU A 301 -13.29 -9.06 -1.51
C LEU A 301 -13.77 -8.58 -0.13
N SER A 302 -14.10 -7.29 0.00
CA SER A 302 -14.67 -6.72 1.23
C SER A 302 -16.14 -7.06 1.48
N ARG A 303 -16.84 -7.74 0.57
CA ARG A 303 -18.24 -8.17 0.79
C ARG A 303 -18.31 -9.38 1.71
N GLU A 304 -19.25 -9.37 2.64
CA GLU A 304 -19.40 -10.43 3.66
C GLU A 304 -19.55 -11.84 3.07
N ASN A 305 -20.35 -11.99 2.01
CA ASN A 305 -20.70 -13.29 1.43
C ASN A 305 -19.94 -13.62 0.13
N TYR A 306 -18.90 -12.86 -0.21
CA TYR A 306 -18.16 -13.08 -1.46
C TYR A 306 -16.96 -14.00 -1.23
N GLU A 307 -17.00 -15.20 -1.80
CA GLU A 307 -15.90 -16.18 -1.76
C GLU A 307 -15.49 -16.57 -3.17
N THR A 308 -14.18 -16.51 -3.44
CA THR A 308 -13.60 -16.97 -4.70
C THR A 308 -13.36 -18.48 -4.65
N GLU A 309 -13.19 -19.12 -5.81
CA GLU A 309 -12.89 -20.55 -5.88
C GLU A 309 -11.55 -20.89 -5.18
N SER A 310 -10.59 -19.97 -5.20
CA SER A 310 -9.36 -20.12 -4.43
C SER A 310 -9.56 -19.97 -2.92
N MET A 311 -10.44 -19.07 -2.48
CA MET A 311 -10.79 -18.95 -1.05
C MET A 311 -11.47 -20.22 -0.53
N LYS A 312 -12.38 -20.80 -1.31
CA LYS A 312 -13.04 -22.08 -0.96
C LYS A 312 -12.05 -23.25 -0.93
N ARG A 313 -11.12 -23.29 -1.90
CA ARG A 313 -10.08 -24.32 -1.98
C ARG A 313 -9.14 -24.31 -0.78
N VAL A 314 -8.70 -23.12 -0.38
CA VAL A 314 -7.77 -22.91 0.75
C VAL A 314 -8.47 -23.07 2.09
N GLY A 315 -9.74 -22.67 2.19
CA GLY A 315 -10.54 -22.73 3.41
C GLY A 315 -9.94 -21.88 4.54
N THR A 316 -10.39 -22.13 5.78
CA THR A 316 -9.93 -21.39 6.96
C THR A 316 -8.58 -21.87 7.51
N GLN A 317 -8.09 -23.03 7.05
CA GLN A 317 -6.81 -23.60 7.51
C GLN A 317 -5.61 -23.19 6.65
N GLY A 318 -5.84 -22.82 5.39
CA GLY A 318 -4.80 -22.32 4.53
C GLY A 318 -4.59 -20.79 4.65
N THR A 319 -3.49 -20.31 4.10
CA THR A 319 -3.06 -18.91 4.15
C THR A 319 -3.57 -18.15 2.91
N LEU A 320 -4.26 -17.03 3.12
CA LEU A 320 -4.63 -16.08 2.07
C LEU A 320 -3.65 -14.90 2.08
N VAL A 321 -2.87 -14.73 1.02
CA VAL A 321 -1.94 -13.61 0.87
C VAL A 321 -2.59 -12.53 0.03
N VAL A 322 -2.76 -11.32 0.56
CA VAL A 322 -3.32 -10.19 -0.18
C VAL A 322 -2.21 -9.22 -0.59
N CYS A 323 -2.15 -8.86 -1.87
CA CYS A 323 -1.16 -7.96 -2.45
C CYS A 323 -1.78 -6.60 -2.80
N GLY A 324 -1.00 -5.53 -2.71
CA GLY A 324 -1.44 -4.16 -3.03
C GLY A 324 -1.60 -3.29 -1.79
N GLN A 325 -0.53 -3.18 -0.98
CA GLN A 325 -0.52 -2.43 0.28
C GLN A 325 -1.03 -0.99 0.10
N ILE A 326 -0.54 -0.31 -0.95
CA ILE A 326 -0.91 1.08 -1.28
C ILE A 326 -2.38 1.20 -1.74
N TYR A 327 -3.00 0.10 -2.19
CA TYR A 327 -4.38 0.07 -2.70
C TYR A 327 -5.41 -0.39 -1.66
N GLY A 328 -5.02 -0.43 -0.38
CA GLY A 328 -5.92 -0.79 0.72
C GLY A 328 -5.99 -2.30 1.01
N ALA A 329 -4.95 -3.07 0.66
CA ALA A 329 -4.91 -4.51 0.96
C ALA A 329 -5.02 -4.79 2.46
N SER A 330 -4.51 -3.89 3.30
CA SER A 330 -4.65 -3.93 4.76
C SER A 330 -6.11 -4.06 5.22
N GLN A 331 -7.03 -3.32 4.60
CA GLN A 331 -8.46 -3.37 4.92
C GLN A 331 -9.06 -4.71 4.51
N VAL A 332 -8.70 -5.21 3.32
CA VAL A 332 -9.16 -6.51 2.82
C VAL A 332 -8.67 -7.64 3.73
N VAL A 333 -7.42 -7.59 4.19
CA VAL A 333 -6.86 -8.56 5.14
C VAL A 333 -7.66 -8.55 6.44
N SER A 334 -7.93 -7.37 7.01
CA SER A 334 -8.79 -7.24 8.20
C SER A 334 -10.15 -7.90 7.98
N THR A 335 -10.84 -7.56 6.89
CA THR A 335 -12.16 -8.14 6.58
C THR A 335 -12.11 -9.66 6.40
N LEU A 336 -11.06 -10.20 5.78
CA LEU A 336 -10.90 -11.65 5.61
C LEU A 336 -10.60 -12.35 6.95
N CYS A 337 -9.82 -11.72 7.83
CA CYS A 337 -9.60 -12.20 9.19
C CYS A 337 -10.90 -12.21 10.00
N ASP A 338 -11.73 -11.17 9.89
CA ASP A 338 -13.04 -11.09 10.56
C ASP A 338 -14.01 -12.17 10.07
N ARG A 339 -13.82 -12.64 8.84
CA ARG A 339 -14.55 -13.76 8.23
C ARG A 339 -13.98 -15.13 8.61
N GLY A 340 -12.90 -15.18 9.39
CA GLY A 340 -12.29 -16.40 9.90
C GLY A 340 -11.23 -17.03 8.99
N TYR A 341 -10.75 -16.31 7.96
CA TYR A 341 -9.62 -16.76 7.15
C TYR A 341 -8.29 -16.37 7.80
N ASN A 342 -7.26 -17.20 7.60
CA ASN A 342 -5.88 -16.84 7.90
C ASN A 342 -5.31 -15.93 6.79
N ALA A 343 -5.75 -14.68 6.77
CA ALA A 343 -5.31 -13.68 5.79
C ALA A 343 -4.07 -12.92 6.28
N VAL A 344 -3.13 -12.70 5.36
CA VAL A 344 -1.88 -11.97 5.62
C VAL A 344 -1.62 -10.95 4.52
N LEU A 345 -1.13 -9.78 4.89
CA LEU A 345 -0.74 -8.72 3.97
C LEU A 345 0.67 -9.01 3.42
N LEU A 346 0.82 -9.06 2.10
CA LEU A 346 2.14 -9.08 1.47
C LEU A 346 2.79 -7.70 1.61
N ARG A 347 3.89 -7.61 2.37
CA ARG A 347 4.60 -6.34 2.53
C ARG A 347 5.19 -5.87 1.20
N GLY A 348 4.87 -4.61 0.85
CA GLY A 348 5.71 -3.81 -0.02
C GLY A 348 7.05 -3.52 0.67
N GLY A 349 8.14 -3.42 -0.08
CA GLY A 349 9.42 -3.03 0.50
C GLY A 349 9.38 -1.59 1.02
N ILE A 350 10.20 -1.25 2.01
CA ILE A 350 10.31 0.12 2.59
C ILE A 350 10.59 1.18 1.50
N ALA A 351 11.26 0.78 0.41
CA ALA A 351 11.52 1.64 -0.75
C ALA A 351 10.25 2.00 -1.56
N SER A 352 9.14 1.26 -1.40
CA SER A 352 7.86 1.50 -2.09
C SER A 352 7.25 2.84 -1.73
N GLU A 353 7.45 3.30 -0.50
CA GLU A 353 6.85 4.53 0.02
C GLU A 353 7.84 5.69 0.10
N THR A 354 9.15 5.41 0.19
CA THR A 354 10.18 6.46 0.42
C THR A 354 10.99 6.84 -0.83
N LEU A 355 11.05 5.95 -1.84
CA LEU A 355 12.01 6.05 -2.95
C LEU A 355 11.35 6.29 -4.31
N CYS A 356 10.34 7.16 -4.35
CA CYS A 356 9.73 7.63 -5.59
C CYS A 356 10.67 8.49 -6.48
N LEU A 357 11.93 8.75 -6.06
CA LEU A 357 12.89 9.60 -6.81
C LEU A 357 13.28 9.08 -8.21
N LYS A 358 12.93 7.84 -8.58
CA LYS A 358 13.15 7.29 -9.92
C LYS A 358 11.82 7.00 -10.62
N ASN A 359 11.30 8.02 -11.30
CA ASN A 359 10.08 7.98 -12.12
C ASN A 359 8.81 7.64 -11.32
N SER A 360 7.67 8.12 -11.79
CA SER A 360 6.35 7.96 -11.19
C SER A 360 5.82 6.50 -11.19
N GLU A 361 6.70 5.50 -11.22
CA GLU A 361 6.40 4.09 -11.45
C GLU A 361 7.20 3.18 -10.50
N TYR A 362 7.43 3.56 -9.24
CA TYR A 362 7.91 2.56 -8.27
C TYR A 362 6.68 1.77 -7.80
N SER A 363 6.49 0.58 -8.38
CA SER A 363 5.38 -0.31 -8.05
C SER A 363 5.86 -1.48 -7.19
N ASP A 364 4.96 -2.10 -6.44
CA ASP A 364 5.26 -3.34 -5.69
C ASP A 364 5.94 -4.40 -6.61
N LEU A 365 5.58 -4.39 -7.90
CA LEU A 365 6.15 -5.24 -8.94
C LEU A 365 7.66 -5.03 -9.12
N ASP A 366 8.15 -3.79 -9.08
CA ASP A 366 9.57 -3.48 -9.29
C ASP A 366 10.41 -3.97 -8.12
N ASN A 367 9.89 -3.85 -6.91
CA ASN A 367 10.51 -4.40 -5.71
C ASN A 367 10.56 -5.94 -5.78
N TRP A 368 9.46 -6.58 -6.18
CA TRP A 368 9.44 -8.03 -6.38
C TRP A 368 10.39 -8.49 -7.48
N ARG A 369 10.45 -7.76 -8.60
CA ARG A 369 11.34 -8.03 -9.74
C ARG A 369 12.80 -7.83 -9.36
N HIS A 370 13.11 -6.86 -8.51
CA HIS A 370 14.46 -6.63 -8.02
C HIS A 370 14.94 -7.78 -7.13
N LYS A 371 14.08 -8.30 -6.23
CA LYS A 371 14.41 -9.44 -5.36
C LYS A 371 14.39 -10.79 -6.08
N TYR A 372 13.43 -10.99 -6.97
CA TYR A 372 13.21 -12.24 -7.69
C TYR A 372 13.04 -11.95 -9.19
N PRO A 373 14.13 -11.66 -9.91
CA PRO A 373 14.09 -11.35 -11.34
C PRO A 373 13.59 -12.52 -12.20
N GLU A 374 13.80 -13.77 -11.77
CA GLU A 374 13.47 -14.94 -12.57
C GLU A 374 12.48 -15.89 -11.86
N GLY A 375 11.51 -16.42 -12.62
CA GLY A 375 10.69 -17.56 -12.19
C GLY A 375 9.54 -17.27 -11.21
N LEU A 376 9.45 -16.07 -10.61
CA LEU A 376 8.36 -15.68 -9.69
C LEU A 376 7.23 -14.90 -10.37
N LEU A 377 7.58 -14.02 -11.30
CA LEU A 377 6.68 -13.04 -11.90
C LEU A 377 6.31 -13.41 -13.34
N THR A 378 5.12 -12.99 -13.76
CA THR A 378 4.70 -13.07 -15.16
C THR A 378 5.51 -12.10 -16.03
N THR A 379 5.71 -12.46 -17.31
CA THR A 379 6.32 -11.56 -18.29
C THR A 379 5.29 -10.55 -18.78
N ALA A 380 5.75 -9.38 -19.25
CA ALA A 380 4.92 -8.22 -19.63
C ALA A 380 3.84 -8.49 -20.72
N ASN A 381 3.78 -9.70 -21.26
CA ASN A 381 2.82 -10.11 -22.30
C ASN A 381 1.76 -11.12 -21.78
N GLY A 382 1.66 -11.35 -20.47
CA GLY A 382 0.65 -12.25 -19.88
C GLY A 382 0.74 -13.71 -20.33
N LYS A 383 1.82 -14.12 -21.03
CA LYS A 383 2.00 -15.50 -21.44
C LYS A 383 2.20 -16.37 -20.19
N PRO A 384 1.56 -17.56 -20.12
CA PRO A 384 1.68 -18.44 -18.97
C PRO A 384 3.12 -18.95 -18.85
N VAL A 385 3.89 -18.31 -17.98
CA VAL A 385 5.21 -18.79 -17.57
C VAL A 385 4.99 -19.75 -16.41
N LYS A 386 5.51 -20.96 -16.53
CA LYS A 386 5.44 -21.96 -15.46
C LYS A 386 6.42 -21.56 -14.35
N LEU A 387 5.98 -21.67 -13.10
CA LEU A 387 6.83 -21.35 -11.93
C LEU A 387 8.12 -22.20 -11.93
N GLU A 388 9.28 -21.54 -12.05
CA GLU A 388 10.61 -22.18 -12.15
C GLU A 388 11.24 -22.37 -10.77
N LEU A 389 10.92 -23.48 -10.12
CA LEU A 389 11.26 -23.72 -8.70
C LEU A 389 12.78 -23.76 -8.42
N SER A 390 13.58 -24.34 -9.31
CA SER A 390 15.03 -24.46 -9.15
C SER A 390 15.70 -23.09 -9.06
N LYS A 391 15.26 -22.15 -9.88
CA LYS A 391 15.74 -20.76 -9.86
C LYS A 391 15.27 -20.01 -8.63
N LEU A 392 14.04 -20.26 -8.17
CA LEU A 392 13.53 -19.64 -6.94
C LEU A 392 14.30 -20.10 -5.70
N ILE A 393 14.66 -21.38 -5.62
CA ILE A 393 15.48 -21.92 -4.52
C ILE A 393 16.86 -21.24 -4.49
N ALA A 394 17.51 -21.12 -5.66
CA ALA A 394 18.81 -20.45 -5.77
C ALA A 394 18.73 -18.97 -5.37
N GLN A 395 17.73 -18.23 -5.87
CA GLN A 395 17.51 -16.82 -5.53
C GLN A 395 17.14 -16.63 -4.05
N LEU A 396 16.32 -17.50 -3.48
CA LEU A 396 15.95 -17.47 -2.06
C LEU A 396 17.18 -17.67 -1.17
N ALA A 397 18.07 -18.61 -1.52
CA ALA A 397 19.31 -18.84 -0.77
C ALA A 397 20.23 -17.61 -0.79
N VAL A 398 20.29 -16.88 -1.91
CA VAL A 398 21.02 -15.60 -2.00
C VAL A 398 20.35 -14.50 -1.17
N ASN A 399 19.03 -14.39 -1.27
CA ASN A 399 18.23 -13.37 -0.57
C ASN A 399 18.13 -13.58 0.95
N GLN A 400 18.47 -14.76 1.46
CA GLN A 400 18.54 -15.03 2.90
C GLN A 400 19.91 -14.68 3.51
N LYS A 401 20.96 -14.53 2.70
CA LYS A 401 22.29 -14.16 3.21
C LYS A 401 22.30 -12.73 3.76
N PRO A 402 23.03 -12.46 4.86
CA PRO A 402 23.18 -11.10 5.37
C PRO A 402 23.87 -10.18 4.34
N ALA A 403 23.58 -8.88 4.41
CA ALA A 403 23.97 -7.91 3.37
C ALA A 403 25.48 -7.88 3.06
N PHE A 404 26.33 -8.15 4.05
CA PHE A 404 27.79 -8.18 3.91
C PHE A 404 28.32 -9.35 3.06
N GLU A 405 27.57 -10.44 2.93
CA GLU A 405 27.95 -11.60 2.10
C GLU A 405 27.51 -11.43 0.64
N ARG A 406 26.53 -10.56 0.37
CA ARG A 406 26.01 -10.30 -0.97
C ARG A 406 26.96 -9.45 -1.81
N SER A 407 27.80 -8.61 -1.18
CA SER A 407 28.69 -7.67 -1.88
C SER A 407 29.96 -8.33 -2.46
N LYS A 408 30.26 -9.59 -2.12
CA LYS A 408 31.46 -10.30 -2.62
C LYS A 408 31.24 -11.05 -3.93
N LEU A 409 30.06 -10.94 -4.55
CA LEU A 409 29.65 -11.69 -5.74
C LEU A 409 29.30 -10.81 -6.95
N HIS A 410 29.79 -9.58 -7.01
CA HIS A 410 29.65 -8.71 -8.17
C HIS A 410 30.99 -8.38 -8.83
#